data_AF-A0A2D6X895-F1
#
_entry.id   AF-A0A2D6X895-F1
#
_cell.length_a   1.000
_cell.length_b   1.000
_cell.length_c   1.000
_cell.angle_alpha   90.00
_cell.angle_beta   90.00
_cell.angle_gamma   90.00
#
_symmetry.space_group_name_H-M   'P 1'
#
loop_
_entity.id
_entity.type
_entity.pdbx_description
1 polymer ?
#
loop_
_entity_poly.entity_id
_entity_poly.type
_entity_poly.pdbx_seq_one_letter_code
_entity_poly.pdbx_strand_id
1 'polypeptide(L)'
;MADLSTFDLDDNIVVGIYDPLEDVKKEVLVPKQLYPAHIVEVNRREVMVKNKYKALVYNCRVEVASECADKTYTAKDGRIINGENYVGRLVKMKGIFMFLSPQNGDSFKANTGANKEYLDFCNAIGHEPEKISVDVNGEKREVIQFPVLSDDDIKGKPLMAFVDDYKWKNRDGEWVTTSNVKGWQSWKDGGLKIDDNNDDIPF
;
A
#
# COMPACT_ATOMS: atom_id res chain seq x y z
N MET A 1 -18.81 -7.29 -40.19
CA MET A 1 -17.66 -7.10 -39.28
C MET A 1 -16.42 -7.33 -40.12
N ALA A 2 -15.51 -6.36 -40.16
CA ALA A 2 -14.23 -6.52 -40.86
C ALA A 2 -13.17 -6.84 -39.80
N ASP A 3 -12.47 -7.94 -40.00
CA ASP A 3 -11.32 -8.38 -39.23
C ASP A 3 -10.13 -7.46 -39.57
N LEU A 4 -9.50 -6.88 -38.55
CA LEU A 4 -8.34 -5.99 -38.70
C LEU A 4 -7.01 -6.75 -38.53
N SER A 5 -7.02 -8.10 -38.51
CA SER A 5 -5.84 -8.91 -38.22
C SER A 5 -4.75 -8.93 -39.29
N THR A 6 -4.89 -8.23 -40.42
CA THR A 6 -3.88 -8.24 -41.50
C THR A 6 -3.70 -6.87 -42.11
N PHE A 7 -2.70 -6.14 -41.63
CA PHE A 7 -2.04 -5.08 -42.39
C PHE A 7 -0.71 -5.65 -42.91
N ASP A 8 -0.56 -5.78 -44.23
CA ASP A 8 0.73 -6.05 -44.87
C ASP A 8 1.59 -4.77 -44.76
N LEU A 9 2.41 -4.71 -43.72
CA LEU A 9 3.50 -3.74 -43.61
C LEU A 9 4.81 -4.51 -43.78
N ASP A 10 5.71 -3.98 -44.61
CA ASP A 10 7.04 -4.53 -44.88
C ASP A 10 7.70 -5.09 -43.61
N ASP A 11 8.27 -6.30 -43.70
CA ASP A 11 8.77 -7.18 -42.63
C ASP A 11 9.84 -6.58 -41.69
N ASN A 12 10.18 -5.29 -41.78
CA ASN A 12 11.21 -4.64 -40.98
C ASN A 12 10.79 -3.32 -40.31
N ILE A 13 9.50 -2.99 -40.24
CA ILE A 13 9.03 -1.82 -39.46
C ILE A 13 8.16 -2.28 -38.30
N VAL A 14 8.72 -2.22 -37.08
CA VAL A 14 7.92 -2.33 -35.85
C VAL A 14 7.14 -1.02 -35.68
N VAL A 15 5.89 -1.01 -36.12
CA VAL A 15 4.96 0.10 -35.87
C VAL A 15 4.22 -0.12 -34.55
N GLY A 16 4.13 0.92 -33.73
CA GLY A 16 3.21 0.93 -32.59
C GLY A 16 1.78 1.13 -33.10
N ILE A 17 0.90 0.16 -32.88
CA ILE A 17 -0.53 0.26 -33.20
C ILE A 17 -1.25 0.76 -31.94
N TYR A 18 -2.08 1.79 -32.10
CA TYR A 18 -2.97 2.30 -31.05
C TYR A 18 -4.40 1.94 -31.45
N ASP A 19 -5.09 1.15 -30.62
CA ASP A 19 -6.53 0.86 -30.76
C ASP A 19 -7.32 1.75 -29.78
N PRO A 20 -8.08 2.75 -30.28
CA PRO A 20 -8.92 3.60 -29.44
C PRO A 20 -10.06 2.84 -28.72
N LEU A 21 -10.44 1.65 -29.19
CA LEU A 21 -11.45 0.81 -28.54
C LEU A 21 -10.88 0.07 -27.32
N GLU A 22 -9.57 -0.17 -27.30
CA GLU A 22 -8.85 -0.69 -26.13
C GLU A 22 -8.44 0.42 -25.16
N ASP A 23 -8.62 1.69 -25.51
CA ASP A 23 -8.45 2.85 -24.63
C ASP A 23 -9.65 2.97 -23.66
N VAL A 24 -9.85 1.91 -22.88
CA VAL A 24 -10.79 1.89 -21.78
C VAL A 24 -10.21 2.78 -20.69
N LYS A 25 -10.78 3.97 -20.50
CA LYS A 25 -10.48 4.81 -19.33
C LYS A 25 -10.74 3.99 -18.07
N LYS A 26 -9.70 3.39 -17.50
CA LYS A 26 -9.78 2.65 -16.24
C LYS A 26 -10.36 3.60 -15.21
N GLU A 27 -11.59 3.33 -14.77
CA GLU A 27 -12.28 4.19 -13.82
C GLU A 27 -11.40 4.38 -12.60
N VAL A 28 -11.08 5.61 -12.20
CA VAL A 28 -10.23 5.84 -11.03
C VAL A 28 -10.93 5.29 -9.78
N LEU A 29 -10.16 4.77 -8.81
CA LEU A 29 -10.72 4.32 -7.54
C LEU A 29 -11.53 5.45 -6.90
N VAL A 30 -12.73 5.15 -6.41
CA VAL A 30 -13.55 6.12 -5.68
C VAL A 30 -12.80 6.53 -4.41
N PRO A 31 -12.49 7.83 -4.23
CA PRO A 31 -11.78 8.30 -3.06
C PRO A 31 -12.66 8.29 -1.81
N LYS A 32 -12.03 8.31 -0.64
CA LYS A 32 -12.63 8.23 0.70
C LYS A 32 -13.41 6.94 0.95
N GLN A 33 -12.94 5.83 0.38
CA GLN A 33 -13.54 4.51 0.52
C GLN A 33 -12.52 3.48 1.00
N LEU A 34 -13.03 2.41 1.61
CA LEU A 34 -12.23 1.26 2.06
C LEU A 34 -12.31 0.14 1.02
N TYR A 35 -11.15 -0.40 0.66
CA TYR A 35 -11.01 -1.50 -0.30
C TYR A 35 -10.36 -2.69 0.39
N PRO A 36 -10.93 -3.90 0.30
CA PRO A 36 -10.22 -5.11 0.73
C PRO A 36 -8.99 -5.27 -0.18
N ALA A 37 -7.83 -5.48 0.43
CA ALA A 37 -6.57 -5.49 -0.31
C ALA A 37 -5.51 -6.34 0.38
N HIS A 38 -4.57 -6.84 -0.41
CA HIS A 38 -3.39 -7.56 0.07
C HIS A 38 -2.13 -6.74 -0.19
N ILE A 39 -1.19 -6.74 0.75
CA ILE A 39 0.11 -6.10 0.53
C ILE A 39 0.96 -6.99 -0.40
N VAL A 40 1.41 -6.45 -1.52
CA VAL A 40 2.14 -7.22 -2.56
C VAL A 40 3.58 -6.75 -2.78
N GLU A 41 3.86 -5.49 -2.46
CA GLU A 41 5.23 -4.95 -2.52
C GLU A 41 5.56 -4.26 -1.20
N VAL A 42 6.81 -4.41 -0.76
CA VAL A 42 7.36 -3.74 0.42
C VAL A 42 8.75 -3.23 0.05
N ASN A 43 9.01 -1.96 0.31
CA ASN A 43 10.35 -1.38 0.24
C ASN A 43 10.67 -0.66 1.54
N ARG A 44 11.70 -1.16 2.23
CA ARG A 44 12.18 -0.60 3.49
C ARG A 44 13.41 0.26 3.26
N ARG A 45 13.46 1.44 3.88
CA ARG A 45 14.65 2.30 3.88
C ARG A 45 14.79 3.07 5.19
N GLU A 46 16.02 3.40 5.54
CA GLU A 46 16.31 4.33 6.63
C GLU A 46 16.29 5.77 6.13
N VAL A 47 15.74 6.68 6.93
CA VAL A 47 15.74 8.12 6.63
C VAL A 47 16.04 8.96 7.87
N MET A 48 16.67 10.11 7.65
CA MET A 48 16.76 11.19 8.63
C MET A 48 15.60 12.15 8.42
N VAL A 49 14.76 12.30 9.44
CA VAL A 49 13.60 13.19 9.44
C VAL A 49 13.96 14.50 10.14
N LYS A 50 13.79 15.63 9.45
CA LYS A 50 14.10 16.98 9.95
C LYS A 50 15.54 17.11 10.48
N ASN A 51 16.48 16.33 9.94
CA ASN A 51 17.88 16.22 10.41
C ASN A 51 18.03 15.96 11.91
N LYS A 52 17.02 15.35 12.55
CA LYS A 52 16.96 15.22 14.00
C LYS A 52 16.54 13.83 14.48
N TYR A 53 15.67 13.16 13.74
CA TYR A 53 15.10 11.87 14.13
C TYR A 53 15.44 10.83 13.07
N LYS A 54 15.77 9.61 13.48
CA LYS A 54 16.01 8.48 12.58
C LYS A 54 14.77 7.61 12.51
N ALA A 55 14.38 7.18 11.30
CA ALA A 55 13.22 6.31 11.10
C ALA A 55 13.50 5.24 10.04
N LEU A 56 12.91 4.05 10.23
CA LEU A 56 12.68 3.07 9.18
C LEU A 56 11.34 3.38 8.52
N VAL A 57 11.35 3.52 7.19
CA VAL A 57 10.16 3.80 6.39
C VAL A 57 9.82 2.58 5.54
N TYR A 58 8.62 2.06 5.72
CA TYR A 58 8.05 1.00 4.89
C TYR A 58 7.17 1.65 3.83
N ASN A 59 7.55 1.50 2.56
CA ASN A 59 6.75 1.93 1.42
C ASN A 59 6.14 0.68 0.79
N CYS A 60 4.85 0.50 0.98
CA CYS A 60 4.15 -0.67 0.49
C CYS A 60 3.27 -0.35 -0.72
N ARG A 61 2.97 -1.36 -1.53
CA ARG A 61 1.82 -1.35 -2.44
C ARG A 61 0.86 -2.45 -2.05
N VAL A 62 -0.42 -2.15 -2.23
CA VAL A 62 -1.49 -3.12 -2.09
C VAL A 62 -2.10 -3.41 -3.44
N GLU A 63 -2.58 -4.63 -3.59
CA GLU A 63 -3.45 -5.05 -4.67
C GLU A 63 -4.88 -5.19 -4.13
N VAL A 64 -5.84 -4.60 -4.82
CA VAL A 64 -7.25 -4.74 -4.46
C VAL A 64 -7.67 -6.21 -4.63
N ALA A 65 -8.17 -6.80 -3.55
CA ALA A 65 -8.50 -8.22 -3.46
C ALA A 65 -9.75 -8.57 -4.29
N SER A 66 -9.90 -9.85 -4.65
CA SER A 66 -11.06 -10.39 -5.36
C SER A 66 -12.40 -10.11 -4.68
N GLU A 67 -12.41 -10.09 -3.35
CA GLU A 67 -13.57 -9.82 -2.49
C GLU A 67 -14.08 -8.38 -2.63
N CYS A 68 -13.37 -7.54 -3.39
CA CYS A 68 -13.88 -6.25 -3.85
C CYS A 68 -14.99 -6.39 -4.91
N ALA A 69 -15.06 -7.52 -5.64
CA ALA A 69 -16.09 -7.76 -6.66
C ALA A 69 -17.52 -7.77 -6.08
N ASP A 70 -17.68 -8.17 -4.82
CA ASP A 70 -18.97 -8.19 -4.13
C ASP A 70 -19.37 -6.82 -3.54
N LYS A 71 -18.57 -5.78 -3.78
CA LYS A 71 -18.78 -4.44 -3.21
C LYS A 71 -19.25 -3.45 -4.27
N THR A 72 -19.95 -2.42 -3.83
CA THR A 72 -20.32 -1.27 -4.66
C THR A 72 -19.83 0.02 -4.03
N TYR A 73 -19.41 0.97 -4.87
CA TYR A 73 -18.88 2.26 -4.45
C TYR A 73 -19.69 3.40 -5.06
N THR A 74 -20.02 4.41 -4.26
CA THR A 74 -20.73 5.60 -4.74
C THR A 74 -19.72 6.68 -5.12
N ALA A 75 -19.62 6.97 -6.41
CA ALA A 75 -18.79 8.04 -6.93
C ALA A 75 -19.30 9.43 -6.51
N LYS A 76 -18.46 10.47 -6.65
CA LYS A 76 -18.81 11.86 -6.28
C LYS A 76 -20.01 12.41 -7.05
N ASP A 77 -20.28 11.87 -8.25
CA ASP A 77 -21.41 12.23 -9.11
C ASP A 77 -22.68 11.42 -8.81
N GLY A 78 -22.65 10.55 -7.80
CA GLY A 78 -23.78 9.72 -7.38
C GLY A 78 -23.89 8.39 -8.13
N ARG A 79 -23.03 8.11 -9.12
CA ARG A 79 -23.03 6.81 -9.81
C ARG A 79 -22.59 5.71 -8.85
N ILE A 80 -23.26 4.56 -8.96
CA ILE A 80 -22.88 3.33 -8.27
C ILE A 80 -21.95 2.56 -9.21
N ILE A 81 -20.75 2.26 -8.73
CA ILE A 81 -19.71 1.53 -9.46
C ILE A 81 -19.52 0.17 -8.80
N ASN A 82 -19.48 -0.89 -9.60
CA ASN A 82 -19.14 -2.23 -9.13
C ASN A 82 -17.65 -2.30 -8.79
N GLY A 83 -17.32 -2.82 -7.61
CA GLY A 83 -15.96 -3.01 -7.14
C GLY A 83 -15.13 -4.01 -7.95
N GLU A 84 -15.76 -4.85 -8.77
CA GLU A 84 -15.09 -5.75 -9.73
C GLU A 84 -14.15 -4.97 -10.67
N ASN A 85 -14.53 -3.74 -11.06
CA ASN A 85 -13.70 -2.85 -11.89
C ASN A 85 -12.35 -2.47 -11.24
N TYR A 86 -12.20 -2.74 -9.95
CA TYR A 86 -11.04 -2.38 -9.14
C TYR A 86 -10.17 -3.57 -8.73
N VAL A 87 -10.65 -4.80 -8.87
CA VAL A 87 -9.90 -6.01 -8.53
C VAL A 87 -8.56 -6.05 -9.27
N GLY A 88 -7.49 -6.49 -8.60
CA GLY A 88 -6.14 -6.58 -9.16
C GLY A 88 -5.40 -5.26 -9.32
N ARG A 89 -6.02 -4.12 -8.96
CA ARG A 89 -5.36 -2.81 -9.09
C ARG A 89 -4.31 -2.61 -8.01
N LEU A 90 -3.13 -2.19 -8.45
CA LEU A 90 -2.03 -1.80 -7.58
C LEU A 90 -2.19 -0.35 -7.11
N VAL A 91 -2.16 -0.15 -5.80
CA VAL A 91 -2.29 1.17 -5.16
C VAL A 91 -1.14 1.39 -4.20
N LYS A 92 -0.50 2.55 -4.33
CA LYS A 92 0.60 2.93 -3.44
C LYS A 92 0.08 3.33 -2.07
N MET A 93 0.70 2.81 -1.02
CA MET A 93 0.47 3.26 0.35
C MET A 93 1.32 4.49 0.68
N LYS A 94 0.80 5.36 1.56
CA LYS A 94 1.65 6.32 2.27
C LYS A 94 2.75 5.55 3.02
N GLY A 95 3.92 6.17 3.16
CA GLY A 95 5.03 5.55 3.89
C GLY A 95 4.67 5.39 5.37
N ILE A 96 4.90 4.19 5.91
CA ILE A 96 4.71 3.89 7.33
C ILE A 96 6.05 4.12 8.05
N PHE A 97 6.08 5.02 9.02
CA PHE A 97 7.30 5.41 9.72
C PHE A 97 7.40 4.71 11.07
N MET A 98 8.51 4.00 11.29
CA MET A 98 8.94 3.55 12.62
C MET A 98 10.16 4.36 13.05
N PHE A 99 9.95 5.32 13.94
CA PHE A 99 11.01 6.12 14.56
C PHE A 99 11.80 5.27 15.55
N LEU A 100 13.12 5.31 15.39
CA LEU A 100 14.07 4.56 16.20
C LEU A 100 14.37 5.28 17.52
N SER A 101 14.74 4.51 18.54
CA SER A 101 15.33 5.02 19.77
C SER A 101 16.86 5.02 19.63
N PRO A 102 17.55 6.13 19.98
CA PRO A 102 19.00 6.20 19.89
C PRO A 102 19.68 5.29 20.92
N GLN A 103 20.80 4.72 20.52
CA GLN A 103 21.76 4.02 21.37
C GLN A 103 22.91 4.95 21.77
N ASN A 104 23.74 4.51 22.72
CA ASN A 104 24.91 5.29 23.12
C ASN A 104 25.84 5.55 21.92
N GLY A 105 26.10 6.82 21.64
CA GLY A 105 26.92 7.25 20.50
C GLY A 105 26.12 7.69 19.26
N ASP A 106 24.80 7.49 19.24
CA ASP A 106 23.97 7.97 18.14
C ASP A 106 23.81 9.50 18.15
N SER A 107 23.75 10.09 16.97
CA SER A 107 23.63 11.55 16.77
C SER A 107 22.18 12.05 16.68
N PHE A 108 21.19 11.15 16.70
CA PHE A 108 19.77 11.50 16.56
C PHE A 108 19.03 11.46 17.90
N LYS A 109 17.84 12.08 17.94
CA LYS A 109 16.97 12.10 19.13
C LYS A 109 15.82 11.11 18.98
N ALA A 110 15.34 10.59 20.11
CA ALA A 110 14.13 9.79 20.15
C ALA A 110 12.90 10.61 19.73
N ASN A 111 11.95 9.97 19.04
CA ASN A 111 10.63 10.52 18.72
C ASN A 111 9.54 9.45 18.94
N THR A 112 9.51 8.86 20.13
CA THR A 112 8.67 7.70 20.46
C THR A 112 7.17 7.99 20.32
N GLY A 113 6.73 9.23 20.54
CA GLY A 113 5.33 9.63 20.38
C GLY A 113 4.81 9.62 18.94
N ALA A 114 5.69 9.56 17.94
CA ALA A 114 5.32 9.54 16.52
C ALA A 114 5.13 8.12 15.95
N ASN A 115 5.21 7.07 16.78
CA ASN A 115 5.07 5.67 16.35
C ASN A 115 3.64 5.12 16.37
N LYS A 116 2.63 5.95 16.67
CA LYS A 116 1.23 5.52 16.66
C LYS A 116 0.82 4.88 15.33
N GLU A 117 1.21 5.48 14.22
CA GLU A 117 0.85 4.98 12.89
C GLU A 117 1.50 3.62 12.58
N TYR A 118 2.71 3.38 13.08
CA TYR A 118 3.36 2.06 12.97
C TYR A 118 2.66 1.01 13.82
N LEU A 119 2.20 1.37 15.03
CA LEU A 119 1.35 0.50 15.85
C LEU A 119 0.06 0.13 15.12
N ASP A 120 -0.63 1.13 14.57
CA ASP A 120 -1.87 0.94 13.82
C ASP A 120 -1.63 0.02 12.61
N PHE A 121 -0.47 0.11 11.97
CA PHE A 121 -0.06 -0.79 10.88
C PHE A 121 0.18 -2.23 11.36
N CYS A 122 0.97 -2.42 12.42
CA CYS A 122 1.23 -3.75 12.99
C CYS A 122 -0.11 -4.44 13.32
N ASN A 123 -1.00 -3.74 14.02
CA ASN A 123 -2.31 -4.28 14.39
C ASN A 123 -3.19 -4.58 13.16
N ALA A 124 -3.11 -3.77 12.10
CA ALA A 124 -3.88 -3.99 10.89
C ALA A 124 -3.49 -5.28 10.15
N ILE A 125 -2.21 -5.65 10.18
CA ILE A 125 -1.68 -6.88 9.57
C ILE A 125 -1.63 -8.07 10.55
N GLY A 126 -2.20 -7.93 11.74
CA GLY A 126 -2.26 -8.99 12.75
C GLY A 126 -0.96 -9.23 13.53
N HIS A 127 -0.04 -8.26 13.54
CA HIS A 127 1.12 -8.26 14.42
C HIS A 127 0.82 -7.40 15.65
N GLU A 128 0.69 -8.02 16.82
CA GLU A 128 0.50 -7.31 18.09
C GLU A 128 1.85 -7.09 18.78
N PRO A 129 2.38 -5.85 18.84
CA PRO A 129 3.68 -5.61 19.47
C PRO A 129 3.63 -5.82 20.99
N GLU A 130 4.75 -6.31 21.55
CA GLU A 130 4.86 -6.60 22.98
C GLU A 130 4.78 -5.32 23.84
N LYS A 131 4.14 -5.43 24.99
CA LYS A 131 4.15 -4.40 26.02
C LYS A 131 5.16 -4.72 27.10
N ILE A 132 6.04 -3.78 27.41
CA ILE A 132 7.10 -3.93 28.41
C ILE A 132 6.99 -2.84 29.48
N SER A 133 7.47 -3.14 30.69
CA SER A 133 7.59 -2.16 31.78
C SER A 133 9.00 -1.56 31.77
N VAL A 134 9.09 -0.24 31.70
CA VAL A 134 10.36 0.50 31.74
C VAL A 134 10.34 1.52 32.87
N ASP A 135 11.47 1.70 33.54
CA ASP A 135 11.65 2.78 34.51
C ASP A 135 12.01 4.07 33.77
N VAL A 136 11.19 5.11 33.94
CA VAL A 136 11.45 6.44 33.41
C VAL A 136 11.44 7.42 34.58
N ASN A 137 12.64 7.84 35.01
CA ASN A 137 12.84 8.77 36.13
C ASN A 137 12.27 8.27 37.47
N GLY A 138 12.39 6.98 37.77
CA GLY A 138 11.90 6.35 39.00
C GLY A 138 10.41 5.97 38.97
N GLU A 139 9.73 6.17 37.84
CA GLU A 139 8.35 5.75 37.62
C GLU A 139 8.30 4.59 36.62
N LYS A 140 7.69 3.47 37.00
CA LYS A 140 7.42 2.37 36.08
C LYS A 140 6.31 2.75 35.11
N ARG A 141 6.61 2.72 33.81
CA ARG A 141 5.65 2.97 32.74
C ARG A 141 5.57 1.76 31.82
N GLU A 142 4.36 1.44 31.39
CA GLU A 142 4.11 0.46 30.33
C GLU A 142 4.35 1.15 28.97
N VAL A 143 5.23 0.57 28.15
CA VAL A 143 5.54 1.05 26.81
C VAL A 143 5.44 -0.10 25.81
N ILE A 144 5.29 0.24 24.54
CA ILE A 144 5.19 -0.73 23.45
C ILE A 144 6.57 -0.90 22.83
N GLN A 145 7.04 -2.15 22.76
CA GLN A 145 8.25 -2.52 22.05
C GLN A 145 7.87 -2.95 20.62
N PHE A 146 8.32 -2.15 19.65
CA PHE A 146 8.01 -2.40 18.25
C PHE A 146 8.98 -3.43 17.64
N PRO A 147 8.46 -4.46 16.94
CA PRO A 147 9.30 -5.33 16.13
C PRO A 147 9.78 -4.58 14.89
N VAL A 148 10.97 -4.92 14.39
CA VAL A 148 11.38 -4.57 13.03
C VAL A 148 10.74 -5.61 12.11
N LEU A 149 9.71 -5.21 11.36
CA LEU A 149 9.04 -6.11 10.43
C LEU A 149 9.95 -6.43 9.22
N SER A 150 9.97 -7.71 8.86
CA SER A 150 10.54 -8.21 7.62
C SER A 150 9.54 -8.11 6.46
N ASP A 151 10.00 -8.41 5.25
CA ASP A 151 9.12 -8.49 4.09
C ASP A 151 8.05 -9.58 4.26
N ASP A 152 8.41 -10.72 4.86
CA ASP A 152 7.52 -11.88 5.06
C ASP A 152 6.46 -11.63 6.13
N ASP A 153 6.76 -10.77 7.11
CA ASP A 153 5.78 -10.32 8.10
C ASP A 153 4.66 -9.48 7.45
N ILE A 154 4.93 -8.88 6.29
CA ILE A 154 4.08 -7.85 5.67
C ILE A 154 3.41 -8.34 4.37
N LYS A 155 4.16 -8.98 3.46
CA LYS A 155 3.67 -9.42 2.15
C LYS A 155 2.57 -10.47 2.31
N GLY A 156 1.57 -10.41 1.42
CA GLY A 156 0.40 -11.27 1.44
C GLY A 156 -0.61 -10.96 2.56
N LYS A 157 -0.28 -10.08 3.52
CA LYS A 157 -1.20 -9.75 4.63
C LYS A 157 -2.41 -8.96 4.13
N PRO A 158 -3.62 -9.31 4.58
CA PRO A 158 -4.84 -8.60 4.24
C PRO A 158 -4.99 -7.32 5.07
N LEU A 159 -5.54 -6.27 4.46
CA LEU A 159 -6.02 -5.08 5.16
C LEU A 159 -7.16 -4.40 4.40
N MET A 160 -7.89 -3.54 5.10
CA MET A 160 -8.84 -2.61 4.47
C MET A 160 -8.09 -1.32 4.13
N ALA A 161 -7.82 -1.09 2.85
CA ALA A 161 -7.09 0.07 2.35
C ALA A 161 -8.02 1.28 2.20
N PHE A 162 -7.78 2.34 2.99
CA PHE A 162 -8.50 3.61 2.83
C PHE A 162 -7.86 4.43 1.72
N VAL A 163 -8.53 4.52 0.58
CA VAL A 163 -8.03 5.23 -0.62
C VAL A 163 -8.55 6.65 -0.63
N ASP A 164 -7.68 7.61 -0.94
CA ASP A 164 -8.06 9.01 -1.17
C ASP A 164 -7.19 9.64 -2.27
N ASP A 165 -7.63 10.79 -2.74
CA ASP A 165 -6.93 11.57 -3.76
C ASP A 165 -5.59 12.10 -3.21
N TYR A 166 -4.53 11.98 -4.00
CA TYR A 166 -3.24 12.58 -3.73
C TYR A 166 -2.82 13.46 -4.90
N LYS A 167 -2.64 14.75 -4.60
CA LYS A 167 -2.17 15.74 -5.56
C LYS A 167 -0.66 15.89 -5.47
N TRP A 168 0.00 15.89 -6.61
CA TRP A 168 1.45 16.10 -6.72
C TRP A 168 1.76 16.84 -8.03
N LYS A 169 2.95 17.44 -8.12
CA LYS A 169 3.41 18.08 -9.35
C LYS A 169 4.24 17.11 -10.18
N ASN A 170 3.88 16.93 -11.45
CA ASN A 170 4.69 16.15 -12.39
C ASN A 170 6.01 16.86 -12.75
N ARG A 171 6.82 16.26 -13.62
CA ARG A 171 8.11 16.82 -14.05
C ARG A 171 7.94 18.17 -14.77
N ASP A 172 6.80 18.38 -15.41
CA ASP A 172 6.44 19.60 -16.13
C ASP A 172 5.83 20.68 -15.21
N GLY A 173 5.68 20.39 -13.92
CA GLY A 173 5.16 21.31 -12.92
C GLY A 173 3.63 21.35 -12.82
N GLU A 174 2.93 20.52 -13.59
CA GLU A 174 1.47 20.42 -13.61
C GLU A 174 0.94 19.59 -12.44
N TRP A 175 -0.24 19.97 -11.94
CA TRP A 175 -0.90 19.23 -10.87
C TRP A 175 -1.56 17.96 -11.40
N VAL A 176 -1.08 16.82 -10.94
CA VAL A 176 -1.66 15.50 -11.21
C VAL A 176 -2.34 14.98 -9.95
N THR A 177 -3.48 14.29 -10.12
CA THR A 177 -4.18 13.60 -9.03
C THR A 177 -4.10 12.10 -9.25
N THR A 178 -3.65 11.37 -8.22
CA THR A 178 -3.57 9.90 -8.20
C THR A 178 -4.25 9.36 -6.96
N SER A 179 -4.83 8.16 -7.03
CA SER A 179 -5.37 7.47 -5.85
C SER A 179 -4.25 6.81 -5.04
N ASN A 180 -4.16 7.11 -3.75
CA ASN A 180 -3.21 6.48 -2.82
C ASN A 180 -3.95 5.96 -1.58
N VAL A 181 -3.40 4.92 -0.95
CA VAL A 181 -3.86 4.48 0.36
C VAL A 181 -3.34 5.44 1.42
N LYS A 182 -4.25 6.15 2.08
CA LYS A 182 -3.99 7.16 3.14
C LYS A 182 -4.19 6.63 4.55
N GLY A 183 -4.75 5.44 4.70
CA GLY A 183 -4.95 4.77 5.97
C GLY A 183 -5.28 3.31 5.75
N TRP A 184 -5.32 2.55 6.83
CA TRP A 184 -5.60 1.12 6.80
C TRP A 184 -6.32 0.71 8.08
N GLN A 185 -7.04 -0.41 8.00
CA GLN A 185 -7.68 -1.06 9.13
C GLN A 185 -7.55 -2.58 8.97
N SER A 186 -7.64 -3.33 10.07
CA SER A 186 -7.66 -4.79 10.01
C SER A 186 -8.83 -5.28 9.16
N TRP A 187 -8.56 -6.17 8.22
CA TRP A 187 -9.60 -6.88 7.49
C TRP A 187 -9.87 -8.21 8.19
N LYS A 188 -10.87 -8.23 9.08
CA LYS A 188 -11.14 -9.36 9.98
C LYS A 188 -11.42 -10.67 9.26
N ASP A 189 -12.10 -10.60 8.13
CA ASP A 189 -12.49 -11.75 7.32
C ASP A 189 -11.55 -11.96 6.12
N GLY A 190 -10.44 -11.22 6.06
CA GLY A 190 -9.48 -11.30 4.96
C GLY A 190 -8.56 -12.50 5.11
N GLY A 191 -8.45 -13.31 4.05
CA GLY A 191 -7.43 -14.34 3.95
C GLY A 191 -6.06 -13.77 3.56
N LEU A 192 -4.99 -14.55 3.77
CA LEU A 192 -3.70 -14.25 3.13
C LEU A 192 -3.85 -14.33 1.61
N LYS A 193 -3.07 -13.54 0.88
CA LYS A 193 -2.94 -13.73 -0.57
C LYS A 193 -2.32 -15.10 -0.84
N ILE A 194 -3.03 -15.94 -1.58
CA ILE A 194 -2.49 -17.19 -2.10
C ILE A 194 -1.70 -16.81 -3.36
N ASP A 195 -0.42 -17.17 -3.40
CA ASP A 195 0.39 -17.00 -4.60
C ASP A 195 0.08 -18.15 -5.56
N ASP A 196 -0.60 -17.87 -6.67
CA ASP A 196 -0.91 -18.87 -7.70
C ASP A 196 0.35 -19.36 -8.45
N ASN A 197 1.51 -18.78 -8.17
CA ASN A 197 2.80 -19.14 -8.80
C ASN A 197 3.59 -20.23 -8.06
N ASN A 198 3.01 -20.89 -7.06
CA ASN A 198 3.64 -22.05 -6.43
C ASN A 198 3.34 -23.31 -7.25
N ASP A 199 3.94 -23.39 -8.44
CA ASP A 199 4.04 -24.59 -9.29
C ASP A 199 4.94 -25.69 -8.67
N ASP A 200 5.02 -25.77 -7.34
CA ASP A 200 5.61 -26.92 -6.63
C ASP A 200 4.50 -27.97 -6.42
N ILE A 201 4.06 -28.57 -7.52
CA ILE A 201 3.33 -29.84 -7.48
C ILE A 201 4.40 -30.95 -7.56
N PRO A 202 4.73 -31.65 -6.47
CA PRO A 202 5.52 -32.87 -6.57
C PRO A 202 4.65 -33.95 -7.21
N PHE A 203 4.98 -34.36 -8.43
CA PHE A 203 4.54 -35.64 -9.00
C PHE A 203 5.35 -36.80 -8.42
#